data_AF-A0A7S2PW97-F1
#
_entry.id   AF-A0A7S2PW97-F1
#
_cell.length_a   1.000
_cell.length_b   1.000
_cell.length_c   1.000
_cell.angle_alpha   90.00
_cell.angle_beta   90.00
_cell.angle_gamma   90.00
#
_symmetry.space_group_name_H-M   'P 1'
#
loop_
_entity.id
_entity.type
_entity.pdbx_description
1 polymer ?
#
loop_
_entity_poly.entity_id
_entity_poly.type
_entity_poly.pdbx_seq_one_letter_code
_entity_poly.pdbx_strand_id
1 'polypeptide(L)'
;MQSGAEELISTITMKPTSTTEYSVELVIGTLPEDIAGTESYSMEIKAQGTTIIASHAAGLFYGVMSFVGLLDITNGREGMPVKEMTIYDKPRFDYRGHQIDSARNFRTKESVMQ
;
A
#
# COMPACT_ATOMS: atom_id res chain seq x y z
N MET A 1 8.12 -16.51 -14.12
CA MET A 1 8.15 -16.19 -12.67
C MET A 1 7.59 -14.79 -12.55
N GLN A 2 6.26 -14.68 -12.55
CA GLN A 2 5.55 -13.42 -12.40
C GLN A 2 5.80 -12.92 -10.99
N SER A 3 6.19 -11.66 -10.86
CA SER A 3 6.53 -11.04 -9.58
C SER A 3 5.26 -10.93 -8.73
N GLY A 4 5.32 -11.22 -7.42
CA GLY A 4 4.16 -11.07 -6.52
C GLY A 4 3.58 -9.64 -6.53
N ALA A 5 4.36 -8.64 -6.95
CA ALA A 5 3.87 -7.28 -7.19
C ALA A 5 2.94 -7.20 -8.42
N GLU A 6 3.18 -7.98 -9.47
CA GLU A 6 2.31 -8.03 -10.66
C GLU A 6 0.98 -8.72 -10.36
N GLU A 7 0.99 -9.75 -9.50
CA GLU A 7 -0.24 -10.38 -9.02
C GLU A 7 -1.08 -9.41 -8.18
N LEU A 8 -0.46 -8.68 -7.24
CA LEU A 8 -1.15 -7.67 -6.44
C LEU A 8 -1.75 -6.55 -7.30
N ILE A 9 -1.04 -6.08 -8.33
CA ILE A 9 -1.55 -5.08 -9.28
C ILE A 9 -2.74 -5.64 -10.08
N SER A 10 -2.71 -6.94 -10.46
CA SER A 10 -3.81 -7.57 -11.20
C SER A 10 -5.07 -7.77 -10.35
N THR A 11 -4.92 -8.15 -9.07
CA THR A 11 -6.03 -8.35 -8.13
C THR A 11 -6.73 -7.04 -7.76
N ILE A 12 -6.01 -5.92 -7.81
CA ILE A 12 -6.53 -4.57 -7.54
C ILE A 12 -7.42 -4.03 -8.69
N THR A 13 -7.56 -4.74 -9.82
CA THR A 13 -8.54 -4.40 -10.86
C THR A 13 -9.97 -4.72 -10.38
N MET A 14 -10.45 -4.02 -9.36
CA MET A 14 -11.82 -4.14 -8.86
C MET A 14 -12.79 -3.39 -9.79
N LYS A 15 -13.81 -4.11 -10.27
CA LYS A 15 -15.01 -3.50 -10.84
C LYS A 15 -15.78 -2.79 -9.71
N PRO A 16 -16.16 -1.52 -9.85
CA PRO A 16 -16.99 -0.86 -8.86
C PRO A 16 -18.43 -1.39 -8.99
N THR A 17 -18.98 -1.91 -7.90
CA THR A 17 -20.42 -2.19 -7.76
C THR A 17 -20.85 -1.59 -6.42
N SER A 18 -21.58 -0.47 -6.44
CA SER A 18 -22.08 0.22 -5.25
C SER A 18 -23.26 -0.55 -4.63
N THR A 19 -23.61 -0.43 -3.34
CA THR A 19 -24.28 0.75 -2.75
C THR A 19 -24.40 0.53 -1.23
N THR A 20 -23.74 1.37 -0.40
CA THR A 20 -23.53 1.24 1.07
C THR A 20 -22.37 0.31 1.51
N GLU A 21 -21.24 0.40 0.81
CA GLU A 21 -19.97 -0.22 1.24
C GLU A 21 -18.89 0.87 1.28
N TYR A 22 -17.94 0.75 2.22
CA TYR A 22 -16.80 1.65 2.34
C TYR A 22 -15.91 1.53 1.09
N SER A 23 -15.85 2.56 0.24
CA SER A 23 -15.08 2.48 -1.01
C SER A 23 -13.59 2.75 -0.77
N VAL A 24 -12.73 2.05 -1.51
CA VAL A 24 -11.30 2.35 -1.56
C VAL A 24 -10.94 2.66 -3.01
N GLU A 25 -10.58 3.90 -3.28
CA GLU A 25 -10.22 4.39 -4.60
C GLU A 25 -8.71 4.55 -4.72
N LEU A 26 -8.15 4.04 -5.80
CA LEU A 26 -6.72 4.12 -6.11
C LEU A 26 -6.54 4.91 -7.39
N VAL A 27 -5.77 6.00 -7.31
CA VAL A 27 -5.65 6.97 -8.40
C VAL A 27 -4.18 7.21 -8.71
N ILE A 28 -3.82 7.05 -9.99
CA ILE A 28 -2.57 7.61 -10.48
C ILE A 28 -2.81 9.08 -10.82
N GLY A 29 -2.11 9.97 -10.12
CA GLY A 29 -2.36 11.41 -10.19
C GLY A 29 -1.13 12.24 -9.83
N THR A 30 -1.32 13.56 -9.82
CA THR A 30 -0.26 14.49 -9.46
C THR A 30 -0.26 14.71 -7.95
N LEU A 31 0.92 14.64 -7.33
CA LEU A 31 1.12 14.96 -5.93
C LEU A 31 1.64 16.41 -5.78
N PRO A 32 1.37 17.06 -4.64
CA PRO A 32 2.02 18.31 -4.26
C PRO A 32 3.56 18.25 -4.38
N GLU A 33 4.21 19.35 -4.77
CA GLU A 33 5.66 19.38 -5.02
C GLU A 33 6.51 19.00 -3.80
N ASP A 34 6.05 19.36 -2.60
CA ASP A 34 6.71 19.07 -1.33
C ASP A 34 6.81 17.57 -1.06
N ILE A 35 5.89 16.77 -1.62
CA ILE A 35 5.84 15.31 -1.46
C ILE A 35 6.01 14.55 -2.78
N ALA A 36 6.45 15.22 -3.84
CA ALA A 36 6.68 14.59 -5.13
C ALA A 36 7.77 13.49 -5.05
N GLY A 37 7.50 12.37 -5.70
CA GLY A 37 8.40 11.21 -5.76
C GLY A 37 7.70 10.01 -6.39
N THR A 38 8.49 9.07 -6.93
CA THR A 38 7.99 7.84 -7.59
C THR A 38 7.41 6.84 -6.59
N GLU A 39 7.87 6.87 -5.35
CA GLU A 39 7.43 6.01 -4.25
C GLU A 39 6.51 6.74 -3.25
N SER A 40 6.16 7.99 -3.53
CA SER A 40 5.36 8.84 -2.66
C SER A 40 3.86 8.62 -2.86
N TYR A 41 3.07 8.86 -1.80
CA TYR A 41 1.62 8.79 -1.88
C TYR A 41 0.95 9.84 -0.97
N SER A 42 -0.29 10.17 -1.31
CA SER A 42 -1.23 10.85 -0.41
C SER A 42 -2.44 9.96 -0.19
N MET A 43 -2.95 9.93 1.04
CA MET A 43 -4.14 9.17 1.40
C MET A 43 -5.12 10.04 2.16
N GLU A 44 -6.39 9.96 1.81
CA GLU A 44 -7.48 10.61 2.51
C GLU A 44 -8.50 9.55 2.95
N ILE A 45 -8.70 9.45 4.26
CA ILE A 45 -9.65 8.51 4.88
C ILE A 45 -10.84 9.34 5.37
N LYS A 46 -12.04 9.04 4.87
CA LYS A 46 -13.32 9.67 5.24
C LYS A 46 -14.32 8.59 5.65
N ALA A 47 -15.43 8.99 6.26
CA ALA A 47 -16.52 8.08 6.62
C ALA A 47 -17.13 7.33 5.42
N GLN A 48 -17.09 7.92 4.22
CA GLN A 48 -17.67 7.34 3.01
C GLN A 48 -16.68 6.45 2.23
N GLY A 49 -15.38 6.56 2.51
CA GLY A 49 -14.34 5.80 1.81
C GLY A 49 -12.94 6.37 1.99
N THR A 50 -11.96 5.66 1.44
CA THR A 50 -10.54 6.04 1.38
C THR A 50 -10.14 6.32 -0.06
N THR A 51 -9.40 7.40 -0.30
CA THR A 51 -8.74 7.67 -1.58
C THR A 51 -7.23 7.64 -1.40
N ILE A 52 -6.51 6.87 -2.23
CA ILE A 52 -5.04 6.83 -2.27
C ILE A 52 -4.60 7.33 -3.64
N ILE A 53 -3.76 8.36 -3.65
CA ILE A 53 -3.22 8.98 -4.85
C ILE A 53 -1.71 8.80 -4.83
N ALA A 54 -1.13 8.40 -5.96
CA ALA A 54 0.31 8.41 -6.16
C ALA A 54 0.66 8.75 -7.60
N SER A 55 1.90 9.19 -7.83
CA SER A 55 2.39 9.49 -9.18
C SER A 55 2.73 8.23 -9.99
N HIS A 56 3.07 7.12 -9.32
CA HIS A 56 3.47 5.86 -9.94
C HIS A 56 2.93 4.66 -9.13
N ALA A 57 2.96 3.48 -9.73
CA ALA A 57 2.48 2.23 -9.12
C ALA A 57 3.21 1.88 -7.80
N ALA A 58 4.50 2.21 -7.67
CA ALA A 58 5.26 1.97 -6.44
C ALA A 58 4.69 2.78 -5.26
N GLY A 59 4.37 4.06 -5.47
CA GLY A 59 3.69 4.89 -4.47
C GLY A 59 2.29 4.36 -4.11
N LEU A 60 1.51 3.91 -5.10
CA LEU A 60 0.20 3.28 -4.82
C LEU A 60 0.36 2.03 -3.94
N PHE A 61 1.34 1.18 -4.25
CA PHE A 61 1.62 -0.01 -3.45
C PHE A 61 1.93 0.35 -1.99
N TYR A 62 2.82 1.33 -1.75
CA TYR A 62 3.12 1.78 -0.39
C TYR A 62 1.90 2.39 0.32
N GLY A 63 1.08 3.17 -0.39
CA GLY A 63 -0.16 3.70 0.15
C GLY A 63 -1.12 2.59 0.59
N VAL A 64 -1.29 1.55 -0.21
CA VAL A 64 -2.13 0.39 0.15
C VAL A 64 -1.56 -0.34 1.37
N MET A 65 -0.25 -0.57 1.41
CA MET A 65 0.40 -1.22 2.56
C MET A 65 0.19 -0.42 3.86
N SER A 66 0.32 0.90 3.80
CA SER A 66 0.03 1.78 4.94
C SER A 66 -1.44 1.72 5.35
N PHE A 67 -2.37 1.71 4.39
CA PHE A 67 -3.79 1.58 4.68
C PHE A 67 -4.11 0.25 5.38
N VAL A 68 -3.60 -0.87 4.86
CA VAL A 68 -3.74 -2.19 5.50
C VAL A 68 -3.14 -2.20 6.91
N GLY A 69 -2.00 -1.54 7.11
CA GLY A 69 -1.37 -1.41 8.43
C GLY A 69 -2.18 -0.58 9.44
N LEU A 70 -3.09 0.28 8.98
CA LEU A 70 -4.01 1.04 9.85
C LEU A 70 -5.24 0.24 10.25
N LEU A 71 -5.59 -0.81 9.51
CA LEU A 71 -6.76 -1.63 9.80
C LEU A 71 -6.45 -2.54 10.99
N ASP A 72 -7.28 -2.44 12.04
CA ASP A 72 -7.21 -3.37 13.16
C ASP A 72 -7.82 -4.72 12.76
N ILE A 73 -6.97 -5.61 12.25
CA ILE A 73 -7.33 -6.98 11.85
C ILE A 73 -7.49 -7.94 13.05
N THR A 74 -7.23 -7.50 14.29
CA THR A 74 -7.29 -8.36 15.47
C THR A 74 -8.70 -8.48 16.05
N ASN A 75 -9.54 -7.48 15.82
CA ASN A 75 -10.94 -7.44 16.27
C ASN A 75 -11.86 -8.14 15.24
N GLY A 76 -11.72 -9.47 15.15
CA GLY A 76 -12.28 -10.32 14.10
C GLY A 76 -13.80 -10.51 14.09
N ARG A 77 -14.63 -9.47 14.28
CA ARG A 77 -16.09 -9.55 14.04
C ARG A 77 -16.87 -8.23 13.98
N GLU A 78 -16.31 -7.10 14.40
CA GLU A 78 -17.05 -5.82 14.49
C GLU A 78 -16.32 -4.67 13.79
N GLY A 79 -16.26 -4.72 12.45
CA GLY A 79 -15.68 -3.65 11.64
C GLY A 79 -14.18 -3.46 11.85
N MET A 80 -13.52 -2.79 10.91
CA MET A 80 -12.12 -2.37 11.05
C MET A 80 -12.15 -0.86 11.31
N PRO A 81 -12.21 -0.41 12.58
CA PRO A 81 -12.34 1.00 12.88
C PRO A 81 -11.07 1.74 12.45
N VAL A 82 -11.25 2.75 11.60
CA VAL A 82 -10.18 3.67 11.20
C VAL A 82 -10.66 5.10 11.40
N LYS A 83 -9.79 5.97 11.92
CA LYS A 83 -10.12 7.40 12.08
C LYS A 83 -9.96 8.13 10.75
N GLU A 84 -10.82 9.11 10.51
CA GLU A 84 -10.64 10.02 9.39
C GLU A 84 -9.31 10.78 9.52
N MET A 85 -8.53 10.81 8.44
CA MET A 85 -7.24 11.48 8.42
C MET A 85 -6.75 11.70 6.98
N THR A 86 -5.80 12.62 6.86
CA THR A 86 -5.02 12.82 5.64
C THR A 86 -3.56 12.49 5.92
N ILE A 87 -2.96 11.67 5.06
CA ILE A 87 -1.57 11.23 5.16
C ILE A 87 -0.84 11.65 3.88
N TYR A 88 0.36 12.17 4.07
CA TYR A 88 1.32 12.40 3.00
C TYR A 88 2.61 11.70 3.39
N ASP A 89 3.10 10.80 2.56
CA ASP A 89 4.30 10.03 2.87
C ASP A 89 5.23 9.91 1.66
N LYS A 90 6.54 9.96 1.96
CA LYS A 90 7.60 9.76 0.98
C LYS A 90 8.85 9.20 1.65
N PRO A 91 9.58 8.31 0.97
CA PRO A 91 10.88 7.89 1.48
C PRO A 91 11.86 9.07 1.49
N ARG A 92 12.64 9.16 2.57
CA ARG A 92 13.75 10.12 2.67
C ARG A 92 14.96 9.70 1.84
N PHE A 93 15.15 8.40 1.65
CA PHE A 93 16.28 7.80 0.95
C PHE A 93 15.80 6.71 0.00
N ASP A 94 16.42 6.65 -1.18
CA ASP A 94 16.04 5.70 -2.24
C ASP A 94 16.40 4.25 -1.87
N TYR A 95 17.53 4.04 -1.19
CA TYR A 95 17.96 2.70 -0.79
C TYR A 95 17.48 2.33 0.63
N ARG A 96 16.67 1.26 0.73
CA ARG A 96 16.08 0.74 1.98
C ARG A 96 16.16 -0.79 2.05
N GLY A 97 17.28 -1.36 1.60
CA GLY A 97 17.49 -2.81 1.55
C GLY A 97 18.06 -3.38 2.86
N HIS A 98 17.93 -4.70 3.03
CA HIS A 98 18.56 -5.46 4.11
C HIS A 98 19.61 -6.43 3.55
N GLN A 99 20.74 -6.58 4.23
CA GLN A 99 21.77 -7.56 3.89
C GLN A 99 21.49 -8.89 4.58
N ILE A 100 21.43 -9.97 3.80
CA ILE A 100 21.26 -11.35 4.30
C ILE A 100 22.53 -12.14 3.94
N ASP A 101 23.22 -12.70 4.95
CA ASP A 101 24.36 -13.59 4.75
C ASP A 101 23.89 -15.01 4.44
N SER A 102 23.78 -15.31 3.14
CA SER A 102 23.44 -16.65 2.64
C SER A 102 24.67 -17.53 2.37
N ALA A 103 25.89 -17.02 2.55
CA ALA A 103 27.12 -17.73 2.20
C ALA A 103 27.58 -18.67 3.32
N ARG A 104 27.45 -18.23 4.58
CA ARG A 104 27.86 -19.04 5.74
C ARG A 104 26.76 -19.96 6.25
N ASN A 105 25.51 -19.53 6.12
CA ASN A 105 24.34 -20.30 6.50
C ASN A 105 23.31 -20.19 5.38
N PHE A 106 23.10 -21.28 4.66
CA PHE A 106 22.19 -21.30 3.52
C PHE A 106 20.75 -21.00 3.98
N ARG A 107 20.11 -20.03 3.33
CA ARG A 107 18.67 -19.76 3.42
C ARG A 107 18.03 -20.27 2.15
N THR A 108 17.01 -21.12 2.28
CA THR A 108 16.25 -21.59 1.11
C THR A 108 15.54 -20.42 0.44
N LYS A 109 15.24 -20.54 -0.86
CA LYS A 109 14.49 -19.51 -1.59
C LYS A 109 13.14 -19.25 -0.91
N GLU A 110 12.48 -20.32 -0.49
CA GLU A 110 11.20 -20.28 0.20
C GLU A 110 11.31 -19.47 1.50
N SER A 111 12.38 -19.67 2.28
CA SER A 111 12.62 -18.90 3.52
C SER A 111 12.87 -17.41 3.27
N VAL A 112 13.32 -17.02 2.08
CA VAL A 112 13.56 -15.60 1.73
C VAL A 112 12.31 -14.94 1.15
N MET A 113 11.38 -15.73 0.61
CA MET A 113 10.15 -15.24 -0.04
C MET A 113 8.90 -15.27 0.87
N GLN A 114 9.01 -15.80 2.08
CA GLN A 114 7.95 -15.75 3.11
C GLN A 114 7.81 -14.35 3.69
#